data_AF-A0A7Z2QA22-F1
#
_entry.id   AF-A0A7Z2QA22-F1
#
_cell.length_a   1.000
_cell.length_b   1.000
_cell.length_c   1.000
_cell.angle_alpha   90.00
_cell.angle_beta   90.00
_cell.angle_gamma   90.00
#
_symmetry.space_group_name_H-M   'P 1'
#
loop_
_entity.id
_entity.type
_entity.pdbx_description
1 polymer ?
#
loop_
_entity_poly.entity_id
_entity_poly.type
_entity_poly.pdbx_seq_one_letter_code
_entity_poly.pdbx_strand_id
1 'polypeptide(L)'
;MKKLLSVLSLSMLLIVAACGSNTNSESETSGETEQADTKSVLLDFQSEVVSVLKKHNDAIVAYESAKAAFHDSETPEAEKPSTEELEELKGSAVEASKATVEGIKGLSVPAELDDSKEEIESSFDDLTQAYTIRAEQADIADPSVQEKALEQFTKFEDKMGKVFEDTGLIKPSFAKELQ
;
A
#
# COMPACT_ATOMS: atom_id res chain seq x y z
N MET A 1 56.75 21.62 -9.76
CA MET A 1 56.98 21.96 -11.18
C MET A 1 55.64 21.79 -11.89
N LYS A 2 54.97 22.88 -12.27
CA LYS A 2 54.91 23.37 -13.67
C LYS A 2 54.42 22.22 -14.58
N LYS A 3 53.21 22.20 -15.14
CA LYS A 3 52.65 23.16 -16.11
C LYS A 3 51.15 22.82 -16.37
N LEU A 4 50.23 23.79 -16.28
CA LEU A 4 49.57 24.56 -17.37
C LEU A 4 48.24 23.88 -17.82
N LEU A 5 47.07 24.53 -17.63
CA LEU A 5 46.40 25.51 -18.54
C LEU A 5 46.08 24.86 -19.90
N SER A 6 44.90 24.94 -20.53
CA SER A 6 43.74 25.86 -20.53
C SER A 6 42.64 25.13 -21.37
N VAL A 7 41.34 25.41 -21.34
CA VAL A 7 40.57 26.33 -22.23
C VAL A 7 39.09 25.99 -21.94
N LEU A 8 38.28 26.78 -21.23
CA LEU A 8 37.51 27.97 -21.65
C LEU A 8 36.86 27.89 -23.05
N SER A 9 35.61 27.46 -23.14
CA SER A 9 34.71 27.90 -24.22
C SER A 9 33.37 28.36 -23.66
N LEU A 10 33.32 29.67 -23.47
CA LEU A 10 32.14 30.51 -23.34
C LEU A 10 31.34 30.48 -24.66
N SER A 11 30.07 30.09 -24.62
CA SER A 11 29.09 30.44 -25.65
C SER A 11 27.72 30.64 -25.01
N MET A 12 27.47 31.89 -24.66
CA MET A 12 26.12 32.42 -24.48
C MET A 12 25.48 32.51 -25.86
N LEU A 13 24.29 31.93 -26.04
CA LEU A 13 23.38 32.27 -27.12
C LEU A 13 22.00 32.55 -26.50
N LEU A 14 21.76 33.85 -26.28
CA LEU A 14 20.42 34.39 -26.14
C LEU A 14 19.81 34.45 -27.53
N ILE A 15 18.72 33.74 -27.75
CA ILE A 15 17.82 34.04 -28.87
C ILE A 15 16.53 34.56 -28.26
N VAL A 16 16.34 35.87 -28.40
CA VAL A 16 15.05 36.53 -28.26
C VAL A 16 14.36 36.43 -29.63
N ALA A 17 13.24 35.71 -29.69
CA ALA A 17 12.25 35.84 -30.76
C ALA A 17 10.94 36.27 -30.06
N ALA A 18 10.58 37.55 -30.07
CA ALA A 18 9.86 38.23 -31.16
C ALA A 18 8.52 37.55 -31.46
N CYS A 19 7.45 38.16 -30.92
CA CYS A 19 6.05 37.85 -31.20
C CYS A 19 5.78 37.97 -32.71
N GLY A 20 5.28 36.90 -33.33
CA GLY A 20 4.89 36.85 -34.73
C GLY A 20 3.92 35.69 -34.96
N SER A 21 2.73 36.04 -35.45
CA SER A 21 1.54 35.21 -35.66
C SER A 21 1.75 33.85 -36.34
N ASN A 22 0.94 32.89 -35.90
CA ASN A 22 0.38 31.74 -36.63
C ASN A 22 1.36 30.82 -37.36
N THR A 23 1.72 29.69 -36.74
CA THR A 23 1.80 28.39 -37.42
C THR A 23 1.61 27.27 -36.39
N ASN A 24 0.74 26.34 -36.76
CA ASN A 24 0.41 25.08 -36.10
C ASN A 24 1.65 24.36 -35.52
N SER A 25 1.60 24.04 -34.23
CA SER A 25 2.44 23.01 -33.61
C SER A 25 1.57 22.33 -32.57
N GLU A 26 1.02 21.18 -32.95
CA GLU A 26 0.52 20.19 -31.99
C GLU A 26 1.68 19.85 -31.07
N SER A 27 1.58 20.33 -29.83
CA SER A 27 2.49 19.98 -28.76
C SER A 27 2.02 18.64 -28.22
N GLU A 28 2.73 17.57 -28.56
CA GLU A 28 2.70 16.28 -27.87
C GLU A 28 3.35 16.42 -26.47
N THR A 29 2.74 17.24 -25.61
CA THR A 29 3.16 17.51 -24.23
C THR A 29 2.12 17.05 -23.20
N SER A 30 0.96 16.58 -23.66
CA SER A 30 -0.18 16.19 -22.83
C SER A 30 0.12 14.95 -21.97
N GLY A 31 0.76 13.92 -22.55
CA GLY A 31 0.91 12.62 -21.90
C GLY A 31 1.89 12.59 -20.72
N GLU A 32 2.95 13.41 -20.74
CA GLU A 32 3.95 13.42 -19.65
C GLU A 32 3.41 14.12 -18.39
N THR A 33 2.50 15.09 -18.57
CA THR A 33 1.84 15.80 -17.45
C THR A 33 0.72 14.95 -16.84
N GLU A 34 -0.11 14.30 -17.66
CA GLU A 34 -1.14 13.37 -17.18
C GLU A 34 -0.54 12.16 -16.46
N GLN A 35 0.55 11.57 -16.99
CA GLN A 35 1.21 10.43 -16.35
C GLN A 35 1.86 10.80 -15.00
N ALA A 36 2.40 12.01 -14.87
CA ALA A 36 2.94 12.49 -13.59
C ALA A 36 1.84 12.67 -12.54
N ASP A 37 0.64 13.09 -12.97
CA ASP A 37 -0.52 13.27 -12.11
C ASP A 37 -1.07 11.93 -11.61
N THR A 38 -1.27 10.95 -12.50
CA THR A 38 -1.71 9.57 -12.15
C THR A 38 -0.77 8.92 -11.14
N LYS A 39 0.55 9.10 -11.28
CA LYS A 39 1.55 8.58 -10.32
C LYS A 39 1.37 9.18 -8.94
N SER A 40 1.18 10.49 -8.85
CA SER A 40 0.97 11.17 -7.57
C SER A 40 -0.32 10.69 -6.91
N VAL A 41 -1.41 10.63 -7.68
CA VAL A 41 -2.71 10.16 -7.19
C VAL A 41 -2.63 8.72 -6.68
N LEU A 42 -1.90 7.83 -7.39
CA LEU A 42 -1.73 6.44 -6.96
C LEU A 42 -0.94 6.31 -5.64
N LEU A 43 0.06 7.16 -5.41
CA LEU A 43 0.83 7.20 -4.15
C LEU A 43 0.00 7.77 -2.99
N ASP A 44 -0.80 8.80 -3.25
CA ASP A 44 -1.73 9.37 -2.27
C ASP A 44 -2.81 8.33 -1.89
N PHE A 45 -3.34 7.63 -2.88
CA PHE A 45 -4.32 6.57 -2.68
C PHE A 45 -3.74 5.37 -1.90
N GLN A 46 -2.49 4.96 -2.18
CA GLN A 46 -1.80 3.98 -1.35
C GLN A 46 -1.71 4.43 0.11
N SER A 47 -1.40 5.70 0.35
CA SER A 47 -1.32 6.24 1.70
C SER A 47 -2.67 6.20 2.43
N GLU A 48 -3.77 6.45 1.70
CA GLU A 48 -5.13 6.30 2.22
C GLU A 48 -5.45 4.85 2.60
N VAL A 49 -5.15 3.89 1.71
CA VAL A 49 -5.30 2.45 1.98
C VAL A 49 -4.51 2.05 3.23
N VAL A 50 -3.24 2.44 3.31
CA VAL A 50 -2.37 2.16 4.46
C VAL A 50 -2.94 2.77 5.74
N SER A 51 -3.49 3.99 5.68
CA SER A 51 -4.13 4.64 6.83
C SER A 51 -5.34 3.84 7.34
N VAL A 52 -6.20 3.37 6.43
CA VAL A 52 -7.34 2.49 6.77
C VAL A 52 -6.86 1.23 7.49
N LEU A 53 -5.83 0.58 6.95
CA LEU A 53 -5.29 -0.67 7.52
C LEU A 53 -4.63 -0.44 8.89
N LYS A 54 -3.82 0.61 9.04
CA LYS A 54 -3.11 0.94 10.29
C LYS A 54 -4.05 1.24 11.43
N LYS A 55 -5.19 1.90 11.17
CA LYS A 55 -6.13 2.38 12.18
C LYS A 55 -6.58 1.31 13.19
N HIS A 56 -6.65 0.06 12.77
CA HIS A 56 -7.13 -1.05 13.58
C HIS A 56 -6.10 -2.19 13.72
N ASN A 57 -4.89 -2.02 13.19
CA ASN A 57 -3.90 -3.09 13.11
C ASN A 57 -3.38 -3.52 14.50
N ASP A 58 -3.24 -2.57 15.44
CA ASP A 58 -2.65 -2.83 16.76
C ASP A 58 -3.38 -3.96 17.52
N ALA A 59 -4.71 -3.98 17.49
CA ALA A 59 -5.50 -5.01 18.17
C ALA A 59 -5.33 -6.39 17.51
N ILE A 60 -5.20 -6.44 16.18
CA ILE A 60 -4.96 -7.67 15.43
C ILE A 60 -3.57 -8.21 15.78
N VAL A 61 -2.54 -7.36 15.70
CA VAL A 61 -1.15 -7.74 16.01
C VAL A 61 -0.98 -8.13 17.47
N ALA A 62 -1.66 -7.47 18.40
CA ALA A 62 -1.62 -7.81 19.83
C ALA A 62 -2.12 -9.23 20.07
N TYR A 63 -3.24 -9.62 19.46
CA TYR A 63 -3.76 -10.97 19.57
C TYR A 63 -2.85 -12.01 18.88
N GLU A 64 -2.38 -11.73 17.65
CA GLU A 64 -1.47 -12.63 16.93
C GLU A 64 -0.17 -12.88 17.71
N SER A 65 0.40 -11.82 18.30
CA SER A 65 1.62 -11.89 19.10
C SER A 65 1.40 -12.65 20.42
N ALA A 66 0.32 -12.36 21.14
CA ALA A 66 -0.01 -13.04 22.38
C ALA A 66 -0.25 -14.54 22.14
N LYS A 67 -0.99 -14.89 21.08
CA LYS A 67 -1.25 -16.29 20.75
C LYS A 67 0.02 -17.03 20.32
N ALA A 68 0.91 -16.38 19.56
CA ALA A 68 2.22 -16.95 19.23
C ALA A 68 3.04 -17.25 20.49
N ALA A 69 3.13 -16.30 21.42
CA ALA A 69 3.82 -16.47 22.71
C ALA A 69 3.20 -17.59 23.57
N PHE A 70 1.87 -17.72 23.56
CA PHE A 70 1.16 -18.78 24.28
C PHE A 70 1.55 -20.20 23.82
N HIS A 71 1.73 -20.38 22.51
CA HIS A 71 2.05 -21.67 21.90
C HIS A 71 3.55 -21.93 21.76
N ASP A 72 4.38 -20.91 21.92
CA ASP A 72 5.82 -21.03 21.83
C ASP A 72 6.40 -21.78 23.05
N SER A 73 7.19 -22.82 22.77
CA SER A 73 7.88 -23.61 23.79
C SER A 73 9.05 -22.85 24.44
N GLU A 74 9.58 -21.83 23.77
CA GLU A 74 10.71 -21.04 24.26
C GLU A 74 10.28 -19.86 25.16
N THR A 75 9.01 -19.44 25.06
CA THR A 75 8.44 -18.39 25.93
C THR A 75 8.31 -18.91 27.37
N PRO A 76 8.92 -18.23 28.37
CA PRO A 76 8.80 -18.61 29.78
C PRO A 76 7.34 -18.65 30.24
N GLU A 77 6.96 -19.65 31.04
CA GLU A 77 5.56 -19.83 31.48
C GLU A 77 4.99 -18.60 32.24
N ALA A 78 5.84 -17.86 32.95
CA ALA A 78 5.44 -16.63 33.65
C ALA A 78 5.23 -15.42 32.72
N GLU A 79 5.68 -15.51 31.47
CA GLU A 79 5.54 -14.48 30.43
C GLU A 79 4.46 -14.85 29.40
N LYS A 80 3.93 -16.07 29.45
CA LYS A 80 2.83 -16.48 28.58
C LYS A 80 1.54 -15.74 28.99
N PRO A 81 0.75 -15.28 28.02
CA PRO A 81 -0.56 -14.72 28.32
C PRO A 81 -1.46 -15.81 28.89
N SER A 82 -2.33 -15.41 29.81
CA SER A 82 -3.38 -16.28 30.32
C SER A 82 -4.44 -16.55 29.25
N THR A 83 -5.23 -17.62 29.44
CA THR A 83 -6.37 -17.92 28.57
C THR A 83 -7.42 -16.80 28.57
N GLU A 84 -7.59 -16.10 29.70
CA GLU A 84 -8.51 -14.98 29.83
C GLU A 84 -8.05 -13.77 28.98
N GLU A 85 -6.77 -13.41 29.09
CA GLU A 85 -6.17 -12.35 28.27
C GLU A 85 -6.26 -12.66 26.77
N LEU A 86 -6.07 -13.94 26.37
CA LEU A 86 -6.21 -14.35 24.97
C LEU A 86 -7.63 -14.18 24.45
N GLU A 87 -8.66 -14.51 25.22
CA GLU A 87 -10.06 -14.34 24.78
C GLU A 87 -10.47 -12.86 24.71
N GLU A 88 -9.94 -12.00 25.58
CA GLU A 88 -10.15 -10.55 25.48
C GLU A 88 -9.49 -9.94 24.23
N LEU A 89 -8.21 -10.29 24.00
CA LEU A 89 -7.47 -9.85 22.81
C LEU A 89 -8.13 -10.36 21.52
N LYS A 90 -8.63 -11.59 21.53
CA LYS A 90 -9.39 -12.17 20.41
C LYS A 90 -10.65 -11.37 20.10
N GLY A 91 -11.44 -11.01 21.10
CA GLY A 91 -12.62 -10.17 20.93
C GLY A 91 -12.26 -8.85 20.25
N SER A 92 -11.20 -8.19 20.74
CA SER A 92 -10.70 -6.94 20.18
C SER A 92 -10.20 -7.08 18.73
N ALA A 93 -9.48 -8.16 18.42
CA ALA A 93 -8.99 -8.43 17.07
C ALA A 93 -10.12 -8.70 16.06
N VAL A 94 -11.20 -9.36 16.49
CA VAL A 94 -12.40 -9.56 15.67
C VAL A 94 -13.08 -8.24 15.35
N GLU A 95 -13.29 -7.39 16.36
CA GLU A 95 -13.91 -6.08 16.17
C GLU A 95 -13.05 -5.18 15.27
N ALA A 96 -11.73 -5.17 15.50
CA ALA A 96 -10.77 -4.48 14.67
C ALA A 96 -10.81 -4.94 13.21
N SER A 97 -10.83 -6.26 12.97
CA SER A 97 -10.90 -6.82 11.61
C SER A 97 -12.20 -6.44 10.90
N LYS A 98 -13.35 -6.44 11.60
CA LYS A 98 -14.63 -5.95 11.06
C LYS A 98 -14.57 -4.46 10.73
N ALA A 99 -13.99 -3.65 11.62
CA ALA A 99 -13.83 -2.22 11.38
C ALA A 99 -12.93 -1.94 10.16
N THR A 100 -11.86 -2.74 9.98
CA THR A 100 -11.02 -2.66 8.77
C THR A 100 -11.80 -3.00 7.51
N VAL A 101 -12.63 -4.04 7.52
CA VAL A 101 -13.52 -4.38 6.39
C VAL A 101 -14.42 -3.20 6.02
N GLU A 102 -15.06 -2.56 7.00
CA GLU A 102 -15.90 -1.39 6.74
C GLU A 102 -15.09 -0.18 6.25
N GLY A 103 -13.85 -0.01 6.74
CA GLY A 103 -12.92 0.99 6.25
C GLY A 103 -12.55 0.78 4.78
N ILE A 104 -12.25 -0.47 4.38
CA ILE A 104 -11.93 -0.83 2.99
C ILE A 104 -13.12 -0.55 2.06
N LYS A 105 -14.33 -0.94 2.46
CA LYS A 105 -15.56 -0.65 1.69
C LYS A 105 -15.86 0.84 1.56
N GLY A 106 -15.31 1.67 2.45
CA GLY A 106 -15.44 3.12 2.41
C GLY A 106 -14.46 3.81 1.46
N LEU A 107 -13.44 3.10 0.97
CA LEU A 107 -12.48 3.65 0.01
C LEU A 107 -13.15 3.86 -1.36
N SER A 108 -12.87 4.98 -1.99
CA SER A 108 -13.32 5.30 -3.34
C SER A 108 -12.12 5.42 -4.26
N VAL A 109 -12.13 4.71 -5.38
CA VAL A 109 -11.08 4.84 -6.39
C VAL A 109 -11.14 6.24 -7.02
N PRO A 110 -10.05 7.03 -6.99
CA PRO A 110 -9.98 8.33 -7.65
C PRO A 110 -10.25 8.23 -9.16
N ALA A 111 -10.88 9.24 -9.74
CA ALA A 111 -11.26 9.24 -11.16
C ALA A 111 -10.06 9.18 -12.10
N GLU A 112 -8.92 9.72 -11.65
CA GLU A 112 -7.64 9.71 -12.36
C GLU A 112 -7.04 8.28 -12.46
N LEU A 113 -7.60 7.32 -11.72
CA LEU A 113 -7.24 5.90 -11.78
C LEU A 113 -8.31 5.04 -12.49
N ASP A 114 -9.26 5.65 -13.22
CA ASP A 114 -10.36 4.93 -13.89
C ASP A 114 -9.86 3.81 -14.82
N ASP A 115 -8.72 4.01 -15.50
CA ASP A 115 -8.09 3.01 -16.38
C ASP A 115 -7.67 1.72 -15.64
N SER A 116 -7.43 1.81 -14.32
CA SER A 116 -7.06 0.68 -13.45
C SER A 116 -8.14 0.29 -12.45
N LYS A 117 -9.33 0.92 -12.53
CA LYS A 117 -10.37 0.82 -11.51
C LYS A 117 -10.82 -0.61 -11.24
N GLU A 118 -11.09 -1.40 -12.28
CA GLU A 118 -11.54 -2.78 -12.12
C GLU A 118 -10.49 -3.64 -11.38
N GLU A 119 -9.21 -3.43 -11.68
CA GLU A 119 -8.10 -4.14 -11.02
C GLU A 119 -7.97 -3.71 -9.54
N ILE A 120 -8.09 -2.41 -9.26
CA ILE A 120 -8.07 -1.85 -7.90
C ILE A 120 -9.24 -2.40 -7.08
N GLU A 121 -10.47 -2.32 -7.61
CA GLU A 121 -11.67 -2.84 -6.94
C GLU A 121 -11.56 -4.35 -6.69
N SER A 122 -11.08 -5.12 -7.68
CA SER A 122 -10.84 -6.54 -7.50
C SER A 122 -9.75 -6.86 -6.46
N SER A 123 -8.75 -5.99 -6.29
CA SER A 123 -7.76 -6.12 -5.21
C SER A 123 -8.39 -5.89 -3.84
N PHE A 124 -9.37 -4.96 -3.74
CA PHE A 124 -10.07 -4.68 -2.50
C PHE A 124 -11.05 -5.79 -2.10
N ASP A 125 -11.57 -6.55 -3.06
CA ASP A 125 -12.31 -7.79 -2.77
C ASP A 125 -11.42 -8.82 -2.06
N ASP A 126 -10.18 -8.99 -2.51
CA ASP A 126 -9.22 -9.91 -1.87
C ASP A 126 -8.81 -9.38 -0.48
N LEU A 127 -8.54 -8.07 -0.36
CA LEU A 127 -8.21 -7.45 0.92
C LEU A 127 -9.37 -7.58 1.92
N THR A 128 -10.59 -7.34 1.47
CA THR A 128 -11.82 -7.52 2.26
C THR A 128 -11.97 -8.96 2.70
N GLN A 129 -11.73 -9.93 1.82
CA GLN A 129 -11.75 -11.35 2.17
C GLN A 129 -10.69 -11.69 3.21
N ALA A 130 -9.46 -11.15 3.09
CA ALA A 130 -8.40 -11.36 4.07
C ALA A 130 -8.87 -10.98 5.48
N TYR A 131 -9.39 -9.76 5.66
CA TYR A 131 -9.89 -9.28 6.96
C TYR A 131 -11.22 -9.91 7.39
N THR A 132 -12.06 -10.36 6.46
CA THR A 132 -13.26 -11.13 6.77
C THR A 132 -12.89 -12.49 7.36
N ILE A 133 -11.90 -13.19 6.79
CA ILE A 133 -11.37 -14.45 7.35
C ILE A 133 -10.84 -14.20 8.76
N ARG A 134 -10.07 -13.12 8.98
CA ARG A 134 -9.59 -12.73 10.32
C ARG A 134 -10.73 -12.52 11.32
N ALA A 135 -11.82 -11.91 10.88
CA ALA A 135 -12.99 -11.59 11.72
C ALA A 135 -13.89 -12.80 12.03
N GLU A 136 -14.13 -13.67 11.05
CA GLU A 136 -15.03 -14.82 11.15
C GLU A 136 -14.38 -16.02 11.84
N GLN A 137 -13.09 -16.20 11.60
CA GLN A 137 -12.28 -17.25 12.19
C GLN A 137 -11.33 -16.62 13.19
N ALA A 138 -11.94 -16.03 14.22
CA ALA A 138 -11.30 -15.27 15.29
C ALA A 138 -10.06 -15.95 15.91
N ASP A 139 -9.89 -17.26 15.72
CA ASP A 139 -8.69 -17.98 16.12
C ASP A 139 -7.59 -17.93 15.04
N ILE A 140 -7.13 -16.72 14.68
CA ILE A 140 -6.30 -16.50 13.48
C ILE A 140 -4.98 -17.27 13.44
N ALA A 141 -4.45 -17.71 14.58
CA ALA A 141 -3.25 -18.55 14.61
C ALA A 141 -3.53 -20.06 14.48
N ASP A 142 -4.77 -20.48 14.19
CA ASP A 142 -4.92 -21.75 13.46
C ASP A 142 -4.14 -21.55 12.15
N PRO A 143 -3.06 -22.32 11.92
CA PRO A 143 -2.19 -22.10 10.76
C PRO A 143 -2.97 -22.10 9.44
N SER A 144 -4.03 -22.90 9.34
CA SER A 144 -4.87 -22.97 8.14
C SER A 144 -5.70 -21.70 7.91
N VAL A 145 -6.02 -20.95 8.97
CA VAL A 145 -6.72 -19.67 8.91
C VAL A 145 -5.75 -18.56 8.54
N GLN A 146 -4.60 -18.53 9.19
CA GLN A 146 -3.54 -17.58 8.91
C GLN A 146 -3.10 -17.67 7.44
N GLU A 147 -2.85 -18.89 6.95
CA GLU A 147 -2.47 -19.14 5.56
C GLU A 147 -3.52 -18.63 4.58
N LYS A 148 -4.82 -18.85 4.83
CA LYS A 148 -5.90 -18.35 3.96
C LYS A 148 -6.01 -16.83 3.97
N ALA A 149 -5.91 -16.21 5.15
CA ALA A 149 -5.93 -14.74 5.25
C ALA A 149 -4.72 -14.13 4.54
N LEU A 150 -3.54 -14.73 4.71
CA LEU A 150 -2.30 -14.33 4.05
C LEU A 150 -2.37 -14.51 2.53
N GLU A 151 -2.96 -15.60 2.04
CA GLU A 151 -3.17 -15.84 0.61
C GLU A 151 -3.99 -14.71 -0.02
N GLN A 152 -5.09 -14.32 0.62
CA GLN A 152 -5.95 -13.23 0.13
C GLN A 152 -5.23 -11.87 0.21
N PHE A 153 -4.51 -11.59 1.30
CA PHE A 153 -3.70 -10.37 1.40
C PHE A 153 -2.61 -10.31 0.32
N THR A 154 -1.99 -11.45 -0.01
CA THR A 154 -0.97 -11.54 -1.07
C THR A 154 -1.57 -11.26 -2.44
N LYS A 155 -2.78 -11.78 -2.74
CA LYS A 155 -3.49 -11.46 -3.99
C LYS A 155 -3.78 -9.97 -4.12
N PHE A 156 -4.20 -9.32 -3.03
CA PHE A 156 -4.33 -7.87 -2.97
C PHE A 156 -3.01 -7.16 -3.31
N GLU A 157 -1.89 -7.54 -2.67
CA GLU A 157 -0.59 -6.93 -2.94
C GLU A 157 -0.10 -7.16 -4.39
N ASP A 158 -0.39 -8.32 -4.96
CA ASP A 158 -0.01 -8.65 -6.33
C ASP A 158 -0.79 -7.81 -7.36
N LYS A 159 -2.11 -7.67 -7.19
CA LYS A 159 -2.96 -6.84 -8.05
C LYS A 159 -2.60 -5.36 -7.94
N MET A 160 -2.47 -4.83 -6.72
CA MET A 160 -2.02 -3.45 -6.53
C MET A 160 -0.59 -3.24 -7.05
N GLY A 161 0.29 -4.23 -6.87
CA GLY A 161 1.64 -4.20 -7.42
C GLY A 161 1.65 -4.04 -8.94
N LYS A 162 0.76 -4.77 -9.63
CA LYS A 162 0.57 -4.64 -11.07
C LYS A 162 0.12 -3.24 -11.48
N VAL A 163 -0.84 -2.64 -10.78
CA VAL A 163 -1.30 -1.26 -11.03
C VAL A 163 -0.14 -0.26 -10.93
N PHE A 164 0.73 -0.42 -9.93
CA PHE A 164 1.93 0.39 -9.77
C PHE A 164 2.92 0.22 -10.91
N GLU A 165 3.23 -1.03 -11.27
CA GLU A 165 4.17 -1.35 -12.35
C GLU A 165 3.68 -0.84 -13.71
N ASP A 166 2.38 -0.99 -14.01
CA ASP A 166 1.75 -0.51 -15.24
C ASP A 166 1.81 1.04 -15.33
N THR A 167 1.80 1.72 -14.18
CA THR A 167 1.99 3.18 -14.08
C THR A 167 3.48 3.59 -14.10
N GLY A 168 4.41 2.64 -14.11
CA GLY A 168 5.86 2.87 -14.07
C GLY A 168 6.40 3.24 -12.68
N LEU A 169 5.66 2.88 -11.62
CA LEU A 169 6.10 2.93 -10.23
C LEU A 169 6.63 1.56 -9.79
N ILE A 170 7.34 1.54 -8.66
CA ILE A 170 7.80 0.31 -8.02
C ILE A 170 6.63 -0.30 -7.23
N LYS A 171 6.45 -1.62 -7.31
CA LYS A 171 5.48 -2.35 -6.49
C LYS A 171 5.62 -2.00 -4.99
N PRO A 172 4.55 -1.57 -4.31
CA PRO A 172 4.57 -1.34 -2.88
C PRO A 172 4.53 -2.66 -2.10
N SER A 173 4.85 -2.59 -0.81
CA SER A 173 4.56 -3.67 0.13
C SER A 173 3.72 -3.11 1.27
N PHE A 174 2.42 -3.40 1.21
CA PHE A 174 1.47 -3.02 2.24
C PHE A 174 1.74 -3.78 3.54
N ALA A 175 2.19 -5.04 3.48
CA ALA A 175 2.58 -5.81 4.65
C ALA A 175 3.71 -5.12 5.44
N LYS A 176 4.71 -4.56 4.76
CA LYS A 176 5.81 -3.80 5.41
C LYS A 176 5.33 -2.49 6.00
N GLU A 177 4.33 -1.85 5.38
CA GLU A 177 3.74 -0.63 5.93
C GLU A 177 3.01 -0.88 7.25
N LEU A 178 2.55 -2.10 7.52
CA LEU A 178 1.83 -2.47 8.74
C LEU A 178 2.73 -2.96 9.89
N GLN A 179 4.04 -3.02 9.67
CA GLN A 179 5.05 -3.35 10.70
C GLN A 179 5.45 -2.10 11.50
#